data_AF-A0AAU4YYB1-F1
#
_entry.id   AF-A0AAU4YYB1-F1
#
_cell.length_a   1.000
_cell.length_b   1.000
_cell.length_c   1.000
_cell.angle_alpha   90.00
_cell.angle_beta   90.00
_cell.angle_gamma   90.00
#
_symmetry.space_group_name_H-M   'P 1'
#
loop_
_entity.id
_entity.type
_entity.pdbx_description
1 polymer ?
#
loop_
_entity_poly.entity_id
_entity_poly.type
_entity_poly.pdbx_seq_one_letter_code
_entity_poly.pdbx_strand_id
1 'polypeptide(L)' 'MRGFVVLPKRWIVERLFAHLMRTRRLARDFERRTTSAEVMIYWSMTLLMTRRLARPRPQRA' A
#
# COMPACT_ATOMS: atom_id res chain seq x y z
N MET A 1 -20.93 17.34 -16.32
CA MET A 1 -20.05 16.41 -15.58
C MET A 1 -18.69 16.44 -16.25
N ARG A 2 -17.60 16.70 -15.51
CA ARG A 2 -16.25 16.61 -16.07
C ARG A 2 -15.88 15.12 -16.19
N GLY A 3 -15.45 14.69 -17.37
CA GLY A 3 -15.07 13.30 -17.65
C GLY A 3 -13.79 12.88 -16.91
N PHE A 4 -13.38 11.63 -17.12
CA PHE A 4 -12.13 11.11 -16.57
C PHE A 4 -10.93 11.91 -17.10
N VAL A 5 -10.16 12.51 -16.20
CA VAL A 5 -8.90 13.18 -16.54
C VAL A 5 -7.75 12.21 -16.30
N VAL A 6 -6.97 11.93 -17.35
CA VAL A 6 -5.77 11.10 -17.25
C VAL A 6 -4.69 11.90 -16.51
N LEU A 7 -4.31 11.44 -15.32
CA LEU A 7 -3.18 12.01 -14.56
C LEU A 7 -1.97 11.07 -14.70
N PRO A 8 -0.86 11.49 -15.34
CA PRO A 8 0.28 10.62 -15.64
C PRO A 8 0.90 9.92 -14.42
N LYS A 9 0.77 10.49 -13.22
CA LYS A 9 1.36 9.98 -11.98
C LYS A 9 0.36 9.34 -11.02
N ARG A 10 -0.93 9.27 -11.38
CA ARG A 10 -1.99 8.78 -10.48
C ARG A 10 -1.77 7.36 -10.01
N TRP A 11 -1.17 6.55 -10.87
CA TRP A 11 -0.82 5.16 -10.59
C TRP A 11 0.07 5.00 -9.35
N ILE A 12 0.86 6.01 -8.97
CA ILE A 12 1.72 5.94 -7.77
C ILE A 12 0.86 5.90 -6.50
N VAL A 13 -0.16 6.76 -6.44
CA VAL A 13 -1.10 6.86 -5.31
C VAL A 13 -2.02 5.64 -5.28
N GLU A 14 -2.55 5.23 -6.43
CA GLU A 14 -3.37 4.03 -6.53
C GLU A 14 -2.59 2.78 -6.09
N ARG A 15 -1.31 2.67 -6.49
CA ARG A 15 -0.42 1.60 -6.06
C ARG A 15 -0.17 1.63 -4.56
N LEU A 16 -0.03 2.80 -3.94
CA LEU A 16 0.08 2.91 -2.48
C LEU A 16 -1.16 2.30 -1.81
N PHE A 17 -2.36 2.72 -2.22
CA PHE A 17 -3.61 2.17 -1.68
C PHE A 17 -3.75 0.67 -1.92
N ALA A 18 -3.35 0.16 -3.09
CA ALA A 18 -3.35 -1.27 -3.37
C ALA A 18 -2.49 -2.07 -2.38
N HIS A 19 -1.34 -1.53 -1.95
CA HIS A 19 -0.50 -2.18 -0.95
C HIS A 19 -1.13 -2.15 0.44
N LEU A 20 -1.71 -1.01 0.85
CA LEU A 20 -2.39 -0.88 2.15
C LEU A 20 -3.56 -1.86 2.26
N MET A 21 -4.36 -1.98 1.19
CA MET A 21 -5.52 -2.88 1.13
C MET A 21 -5.16 -4.38 1.20
N ARG A 22 -3.90 -4.78 0.95
CA ARG A 22 -3.46 -6.17 1.19
C ARG A 22 -3.45 -6.53 2.68
N THR A 23 -3.43 -5.53 3.56
CA THR A 23 -3.50 -5.73 5.01
C THR A 23 -4.95 -5.62 5.42
N ARG A 24 -5.60 -6.74 5.76
CA ARG A 24 -7.05 -6.80 6.05
C ARG A 24 -7.52 -5.77 7.08
N ARG A 25 -6.67 -5.39 8.03
CA ARG A 25 -6.96 -4.36 9.05
C ARG A 25 -7.08 -2.94 8.50
N LEU A 26 -6.54 -2.65 7.31
CA LEU A 26 -6.64 -1.33 6.66
C LEU A 26 -7.79 -1.27 5.64
N ALA A 27 -8.45 -2.40 5.35
CA ALA A 27 -9.60 -2.44 4.44
C ALA A 27 -10.85 -1.79 5.05
N ARG A 28 -10.91 -1.69 6.38
CA ARG A 28 -11.96 -1.00 7.12
C ARG A 28 -11.34 -0.35 8.35
N ASP A 29 -11.86 0.79 8.76
CA ASP A 29 -11.38 1.43 9.98
C ASP A 29 -11.87 0.65 11.21
N PHE A 30 -10.95 -0.08 11.83
CA PHE A 30 -11.21 -0.85 13.05
C PHE A 30 -10.63 -0.15 14.28
N GLU A 31 -9.76 0.85 14.09
CA GLU A 31 -8.92 1.38 15.14
C GLU A 31 -9.61 2.60 15.78
N ARG A 32 -9.90 2.55 17.09
CA ARG A 32 -10.53 3.68 17.79
C ARG A 32 -9.64 4.91 17.93
N ARG A 33 -8.32 4.73 17.79
CA ARG A 33 -7.32 5.79 17.98
C ARG A 33 -6.54 6.00 16.69
N THR A 34 -6.33 7.25 16.32
CA THR A 34 -5.54 7.64 15.16
C THR A 34 -4.11 7.11 15.22
N THR A 35 -3.51 7.08 16.42
CA THR A 35 -2.17 6.52 16.64
C THR A 35 -2.07 5.04 16.27
N SER A 36 -3.11 4.26 16.56
CA SER A 36 -3.16 2.83 16.22
C SER A 36 -3.34 2.63 14.71
N ALA A 37 -4.18 3.45 14.08
CA ALA A 37 -4.33 3.46 12.62
C ALA A 37 -3.01 3.82 11.91
N GLU A 38 -2.26 4.79 12.43
CA GLU A 38 -0.97 5.20 11.89
C GLU A 38 0.06 4.06 11.96
N VAL A 39 0.16 3.39 13.13
CA VAL A 39 1.03 2.22 13.30
C VAL A 39 0.70 1.11 12.29
N MET A 40 -0.58 0.90 11.99
CA MET A 40 -1.01 -0.10 11.01
C MET A 40 -0.53 0.23 9.58
N ILE A 41 -0.50 1.51 9.21
CA ILE A 41 0.04 1.97 7.91
C ILE A 41 1.55 1.67 7.83
N TYR A 42 2.32 2.04 8.86
CA TYR A 42 3.75 1.75 8.90
C TYR A 42 4.02 0.25 8.86
N TRP A 43 3.27 -0.54 9.63
CA TRP A 43 3.37 -2.00 9.64
C TRP A 43 3.16 -2.61 8.25
N SER A 44 2.14 -2.13 7.52
CA SER A 44 1.85 -2.57 6.16
C SER A 44 3.02 -2.31 5.20
N MET A 45 3.64 -1.13 5.30
CA MET A 45 4.79 -0.76 4.48
C MET A 45 6.05 -1.55 4.86
N THR A 46 6.30 -1.79 6.14
CA THR A 46 7.41 -2.64 6.60
C THR A 46 7.29 -4.05 6.03
N LEU A 47 6.09 -4.65 6.07
CA LEU A 47 5.84 -5.97 5.48
C LEU A 47 6.07 -6.00 3.96
N LEU A 48 5.76 -4.92 3.27
CA LEU A 48 6.04 -4.79 1.84
C LEU A 48 7.55 -4.73 1.56
N MET A 49 8.30 -3.93 2.33
CA MET A 49 9.73 -3.79 2.15
C MET A 49 10.48 -5.08 2.48
N THR A 50 10.13 -5.77 3.58
CA THR A 50 10.73 -7.06 3.92
C THR A 50 10.49 -8.11 2.84
N ARG A 51 9.28 -8.18 2.26
CA ARG A 51 8.98 -9.07 1.12
C ARG A 51 9.78 -8.74 -0.13
N ARG A 52 10.07 -7.46 -0.39
CA ARG A 52 10.90 -7.04 -1.53
C ARG A 52 12.35 -7.46 -1.34
N LEU A 53 12.87 -7.33 -0.12
CA LEU A 53 14.22 -7.77 0.24
C LEU A 53 14.37 -9.29 0.16
N ALA A 54 13.37 -10.04 0.63
CA ALA A 54 13.36 -11.49 0.59
C ALA A 54 13.06 -12.07 -0.80
N ARG A 55 12.65 -11.24 -1.77
CA ARG A 55 12.34 -11.72 -3.12
C ARG A 55 13.63 -12.12 -3.82
N PRO A 56 13.81 -13.39 -4.22
CA PRO A 56 14.99 -13.80 -4.96
C PRO A 56 15.07 -12.99 -6.25
N ARG A 57 16.26 -12.47 -6.55
CA ARG A 57 16.49 -11.74 -7.79
C ARG A 57 16.26 -12.74 -8.93
N PRO A 58 15.41 -12.43 -9.93
CA PRO A 58 15.27 -13.33 -11.06
C PRO A 58 16.66 -13.49 -11.69
N GLN A 59 17.14 -14.73 -11.81
CA GLN A 59 18.32 -15.01 -12.61
C GLN A 59 18.00 -14.53 -14.02
N ARG A 60 18.80 -13.58 -14.51
CA ARG A 60 18.74 -13.19 -15.93
C ARG A 60 19.14 -14.44 -16.71
N ALA A 61 18.20 -14.97 -17.49
CA ALA A 61 18.49 -15.90 -18.57
C ALA A 61 19.27 -15.18 -19.67
#